data_AF-A0AAE3T5B5-F1
#
_entry.id   AF-A0AAE3T5B5-F1
#
_cell.length_a   1.000
_cell.length_b   1.000
_cell.length_c   1.000
_cell.angle_alpha   90.00
_cell.angle_beta   90.00
_cell.angle_gamma   90.00
#
_symmetry.space_group_name_H-M   'P 1'
#
loop_
_entity.id
_entity.type
_entity.pdbx_description
1 polymer ?
#
loop_
_entity_poly.entity_id
_entity_poly.type
_entity_poly.pdbx_seq_one_letter_code
_entity_poly.pdbx_strand_id
1 'polypeptide(L)'
;MPVTQGTAADPLDTFNHAERHISAWCRMAQYEREREARGAAHKGLNPDREVAYAGAAIESIRKCLDLLPTLRREHRFPPGYDTAAKEMELLDLLAIATDTGICARNQTLNEIADQIAVYKAERSNAAKAAASAASGPDDARTDPPGTQDAANGMPPPPPAKAASSPLRALEREPEKVQGWLGEFAGYRDTLDDIMRRTQSPGMRTAPQIQLNVSLSDLIYDKLRCCKGMQTLNGILAAASANRLAALTKQVQLPELAARAKELREAWQDPDGVMEAAVEALVGHGAENQPAQRLTQQALAGHQAAIEAYTEGLDRVGLNLCLDAADGIEIEMDDADGVWRSMIDVVHALAAYKASLLELSATAGHVKCKPGPVPEATRPAPSPSAPTPAARPAKSSGGAQAPQARQAIR
;
A
#
# COMPACT_ATOMS: atom_id res chain seq x y z
N MET A 1 -24.76 33.59 -37.39
CA MET A 1 -24.04 32.31 -37.57
C MET A 1 -24.77 31.27 -36.74
N PRO A 2 -25.43 30.26 -37.34
CA PRO A 2 -26.07 29.21 -36.56
C PRO A 2 -24.98 28.31 -35.98
N VAL A 3 -25.03 28.11 -34.66
CA VAL A 3 -24.19 27.15 -33.94
C VAL A 3 -24.64 25.76 -34.39
N THR A 4 -23.82 25.10 -35.19
CA THR A 4 -23.96 23.67 -35.47
C THR A 4 -23.74 22.92 -34.17
N GLN A 5 -24.83 22.54 -33.49
CA GLN A 5 -24.82 21.48 -32.50
C GLN A 5 -24.31 20.22 -33.22
N GLY A 6 -23.09 19.81 -32.92
CA GLY A 6 -22.54 18.56 -33.43
C GLY A 6 -23.48 17.42 -33.05
N THR A 7 -23.92 16.67 -34.06
CA THR A 7 -24.72 15.46 -33.88
C THR A 7 -24.00 14.56 -32.88
N ALA A 8 -24.67 14.19 -31.78
CA ALA A 8 -24.10 13.25 -30.81
C ALA A 8 -23.67 11.97 -31.55
N ALA A 9 -22.42 11.55 -31.36
CA ALA A 9 -21.89 10.35 -32.01
C ALA A 9 -22.76 9.14 -31.69
N ASP A 10 -23.00 8.28 -32.69
CA ASP A 10 -23.84 7.10 -32.52
C ASP A 10 -23.28 6.20 -31.40
N PRO A 11 -24.11 5.71 -30.45
CA PRO A 11 -23.65 4.89 -29.34
C PRO A 11 -22.93 3.60 -29.77
N LEU A 12 -23.34 2.99 -30.88
CA LEU A 12 -22.73 1.76 -31.40
C LEU A 12 -21.38 2.07 -32.05
N ASP A 13 -21.27 3.17 -32.81
CA ASP A 13 -19.99 3.63 -33.36
C ASP A 13 -18.98 3.94 -32.25
N THR A 14 -19.46 4.57 -31.18
CA THR A 14 -18.67 4.90 -30.00
C THR A 14 -18.18 3.64 -29.27
N PHE A 15 -19.04 2.64 -29.10
CA PHE A 15 -18.69 1.33 -28.55
C PHE A 15 -17.64 0.62 -29.41
N ASN A 16 -17.87 0.51 -30.72
CA ASN A 16 -16.95 -0.14 -31.66
C ASN A 16 -15.59 0.57 -31.74
N HIS A 17 -15.57 1.91 -31.59
CA HIS A 17 -14.32 2.65 -31.51
C HIS A 17 -13.55 2.33 -30.23
N ALA A 18 -14.21 2.33 -29.07
CA ALA A 18 -13.60 1.95 -27.81
C ALA A 18 -13.08 0.49 -27.83
N GLU A 19 -13.84 -0.45 -28.39
CA GLU A 19 -13.38 -1.85 -28.55
C GLU A 19 -12.10 -2.00 -29.37
N ARG A 20 -11.91 -1.18 -30.41
CA ARG A 20 -10.67 -1.18 -31.19
C ARG A 20 -9.49 -0.69 -30.36
N HIS A 21 -9.69 0.32 -29.52
CA HIS A 21 -8.67 0.78 -28.58
C HIS A 21 -8.32 -0.30 -27.55
N ILE A 22 -9.32 -0.97 -26.99
CA ILE A 22 -9.13 -2.10 -26.06
C ILE A 22 -8.31 -3.22 -26.73
N SER A 23 -8.70 -3.62 -27.94
CA SER A 23 -8.01 -4.67 -28.70
C SER A 23 -6.55 -4.31 -29.01
N ALA A 24 -6.28 -3.05 -29.35
CA ALA A 24 -4.92 -2.56 -29.58
C ALA A 24 -4.08 -2.60 -28.30
N TRP A 25 -4.66 -2.16 -27.17
CA TRP A 25 -4.02 -2.24 -25.86
C TRP A 25 -3.72 -3.69 -25.45
N CYS A 26 -4.66 -4.63 -25.61
CA CYS A 26 -4.43 -6.04 -25.27
C CYS A 26 -3.23 -6.64 -26.01
N ARG A 27 -3.10 -6.34 -27.31
CA ARG A 27 -1.94 -6.80 -28.11
C ARG A 27 -0.64 -6.19 -27.62
N MET A 28 -0.64 -4.90 -27.28
CA MET A 28 0.52 -4.22 -26.73
C MET A 28 0.91 -4.80 -25.37
N ALA A 29 -0.05 -4.97 -24.46
CA ALA A 29 0.18 -5.53 -23.13
C ALA A 29 0.74 -6.96 -23.21
N GLN A 30 0.21 -7.79 -24.12
CA GLN A 30 0.76 -9.12 -24.37
C GLN A 30 2.20 -9.06 -24.88
N TYR A 31 2.49 -8.18 -25.83
CA TYR A 31 3.82 -8.00 -26.39
C TYR A 31 4.85 -7.55 -25.34
N GLU A 32 4.47 -6.63 -24.45
CA GLU A 32 5.35 -6.19 -23.36
C GLU A 32 5.55 -7.27 -22.31
N ARG A 33 4.52 -8.07 -21.98
CA ARG A 33 4.69 -9.26 -21.11
C ARG A 33 5.67 -10.28 -21.70
N GLU A 34 5.59 -10.55 -23.00
CA GLU A 34 6.53 -11.44 -23.70
C GLU A 34 7.95 -10.88 -23.74
N ARG A 35 8.11 -9.55 -23.71
CA ARG A 35 9.40 -8.88 -23.56
C ARG A 35 9.93 -9.01 -22.14
N GLU A 36 9.11 -8.68 -21.15
CA GLU A 36 9.46 -8.75 -19.73
C GLU A 36 9.81 -10.17 -19.29
N ALA A 37 9.13 -11.19 -19.83
CA ALA A 37 9.44 -12.60 -19.59
C ALA A 37 10.85 -13.02 -20.04
N ARG A 38 11.48 -12.27 -20.97
CA ARG A 38 12.89 -12.47 -21.37
C ARG A 38 13.88 -11.80 -20.43
N GLY A 39 13.39 -11.00 -19.48
CA GLY A 39 14.15 -10.24 -18.49
C GLY A 39 13.80 -8.75 -18.51
N ALA A 40 13.94 -8.11 -17.35
CA ALA A 40 13.59 -6.69 -17.16
C ALA A 40 14.30 -5.75 -18.16
N ALA A 41 15.51 -6.09 -18.61
CA ALA A 41 16.26 -5.33 -19.61
C ALA A 41 15.60 -5.29 -21.01
N HIS A 42 14.65 -6.19 -21.28
CA HIS A 42 13.93 -6.27 -22.55
C HIS A 42 12.59 -5.52 -22.52
N LYS A 43 12.15 -5.06 -21.35
CA LYS A 43 10.92 -4.28 -21.19
C LYS A 43 11.02 -3.00 -22.02
N GLY A 44 10.09 -2.81 -22.95
CA GLY A 44 10.17 -1.77 -23.97
C GLY A 44 9.55 -0.44 -23.55
N LEU A 45 8.60 -0.50 -22.63
CA LEU A 45 7.93 0.68 -22.11
C LEU A 45 8.53 1.09 -20.76
N ASN A 46 8.67 2.40 -20.58
CA ASN A 46 8.93 2.96 -19.26
C ASN A 46 7.62 3.00 -18.45
N PRO A 47 7.70 3.04 -17.10
CA PRO A 47 6.52 3.03 -16.25
C PRO A 47 5.47 4.10 -16.57
N ASP A 48 5.89 5.33 -16.90
CA ASP A 48 4.96 6.42 -17.22
C ASP A 48 4.13 6.15 -18.49
N ARG A 49 4.74 5.53 -19.52
CA ARG A 49 3.99 5.14 -20.73
C ARG A 49 3.05 3.98 -20.44
N GLU A 50 3.45 3.02 -19.62
CA GLU A 50 2.58 1.91 -19.22
C GLU A 50 1.34 2.41 -18.48
N VAL A 51 1.53 3.32 -17.52
CA VAL A 51 0.45 4.00 -16.81
C VAL A 51 -0.48 4.74 -17.79
N ALA A 52 0.07 5.50 -18.73
CA ALA A 52 -0.73 6.22 -19.72
C ALA A 52 -1.57 5.28 -20.61
N TYR A 53 -0.98 4.17 -21.07
CA TYR A 53 -1.72 3.18 -21.86
C TYR A 53 -2.78 2.44 -21.04
N ALA A 54 -2.47 2.08 -19.79
CA ALA A 54 -3.43 1.48 -18.87
C ALA A 54 -4.60 2.42 -18.60
N GLY A 55 -4.34 3.71 -18.36
CA GLY A 55 -5.38 4.73 -18.17
C GLY A 55 -6.31 4.86 -19.39
N ALA A 56 -5.75 4.96 -20.60
CA ALA A 56 -6.54 5.03 -21.83
C ALA A 56 -7.38 3.76 -22.07
N ALA A 57 -6.85 2.60 -21.69
CA ALA A 57 -7.60 1.34 -21.74
C ALA A 57 -8.75 1.33 -20.72
N ILE A 58 -8.51 1.72 -19.47
CA ILE A 58 -9.53 1.84 -18.41
C ILE A 58 -10.68 2.74 -18.87
N GLU A 59 -10.38 3.91 -19.43
CA GLU A 59 -11.40 4.82 -19.97
C GLU A 59 -12.22 4.18 -21.09
N SER A 60 -11.55 3.51 -22.03
CA SER A 60 -12.23 2.83 -23.16
C SER A 60 -13.11 1.68 -22.67
N ILE A 61 -12.64 0.89 -21.71
CA ILE A 61 -13.38 -0.24 -21.12
C ILE A 61 -14.61 0.26 -20.36
N ARG A 62 -14.45 1.28 -19.51
CA ARG A 62 -15.57 1.92 -18.80
C ARG A 62 -16.62 2.44 -19.77
N LYS A 63 -16.19 3.10 -20.84
CA LYS A 63 -17.09 3.57 -21.90
C LYS A 63 -17.89 2.44 -22.54
N CYS A 64 -17.25 1.30 -22.83
CA CYS A 64 -17.95 0.11 -23.32
C CYS A 64 -18.96 -0.43 -22.28
N LEU A 65 -18.56 -0.54 -21.01
CA LEU A 65 -19.43 -0.99 -19.92
C LEU A 65 -20.65 -0.08 -19.72
N ASP A 66 -20.50 1.23 -19.86
CA ASP A 66 -21.60 2.20 -19.70
C ASP A 66 -22.58 2.19 -20.88
N LEU A 67 -22.09 1.92 -22.09
CA LEU A 67 -22.91 1.85 -23.31
C LEU A 67 -23.64 0.50 -23.46
N LEU A 68 -23.08 -0.57 -22.90
CA LEU A 68 -23.59 -1.94 -23.06
C LEU A 68 -25.08 -2.10 -22.68
N PRO A 69 -25.59 -1.55 -21.55
CA PRO A 69 -27.00 -1.67 -21.18
C PRO A 69 -27.94 -0.96 -22.16
N THR A 70 -27.52 0.20 -22.69
CA THR A 70 -28.29 0.98 -23.67
C THR A 70 -28.38 0.24 -24.99
N LEU A 71 -27.24 -0.23 -25.52
CA LEU A 71 -27.19 -0.99 -26.78
C LEU A 71 -27.96 -2.32 -26.70
N ARG A 72 -27.93 -2.97 -25.54
CA ARG A 72 -28.73 -4.17 -25.24
C ARG A 72 -30.24 -3.87 -25.31
N ARG A 73 -30.69 -2.78 -24.70
CA ARG A 73 -32.11 -2.36 -24.67
C ARG A 73 -32.63 -1.96 -26.05
N GLU A 74 -31.79 -1.33 -26.86
CA GLU A 74 -32.12 -0.88 -28.21
C GLU A 74 -31.97 -1.98 -29.27
N HIS A 75 -31.60 -3.21 -28.87
CA HIS A 75 -31.37 -4.34 -29.79
C HIS A 75 -30.39 -4.02 -30.93
N ARG A 76 -29.35 -3.25 -30.60
CA ARG A 76 -28.36 -2.75 -31.57
C ARG A 76 -27.29 -3.79 -31.93
N PHE A 77 -27.21 -4.89 -31.19
CA PHE A 77 -26.26 -5.98 -31.44
C PHE A 77 -26.83 -7.04 -32.38
N PRO A 78 -25.99 -7.76 -33.14
CA PRO A 78 -26.43 -8.87 -33.98
C PRO A 78 -27.18 -9.95 -33.18
N PRO A 79 -28.12 -10.69 -33.81
CA PRO A 79 -28.77 -11.83 -33.20
C PRO A 79 -27.74 -12.85 -32.69
N GLY A 80 -27.86 -13.25 -31.42
CA GLY A 80 -26.94 -14.21 -30.78
C GLY A 80 -25.71 -13.57 -30.11
N TYR A 81 -25.58 -12.25 -30.12
CA TYR A 81 -24.52 -11.56 -29.37
C TYR A 81 -24.73 -11.71 -27.85
N ASP A 82 -23.78 -12.36 -27.18
CA ASP A 82 -23.84 -12.56 -25.73
C ASP A 82 -23.33 -11.31 -24.98
N THR A 83 -24.26 -10.41 -24.71
CA THR A 83 -23.97 -9.19 -23.94
C THR A 83 -23.56 -9.47 -22.49
N ALA A 84 -23.86 -10.64 -21.92
CA ALA A 84 -23.44 -10.97 -20.56
C ALA A 84 -21.99 -11.46 -20.56
N ALA A 85 -21.63 -12.35 -21.49
CA ALA A 85 -20.24 -12.76 -21.69
C ALA A 85 -19.34 -11.55 -21.99
N LYS A 86 -19.82 -10.60 -22.81
CA LYS A 86 -19.06 -9.39 -23.09
C LYS A 86 -18.85 -8.51 -21.86
N GLU A 87 -19.87 -8.37 -21.01
CA GLU A 87 -19.76 -7.62 -19.76
C GLU A 87 -18.68 -8.22 -18.85
N MET A 88 -18.62 -9.55 -18.76
CA MET A 88 -17.57 -10.26 -18.01
C MET A 88 -16.18 -10.04 -18.59
N GLU A 89 -16.03 -10.18 -19.90
CA GLU A 89 -14.76 -9.93 -20.60
C GLU A 89 -14.25 -8.51 -20.33
N LEU A 90 -15.14 -7.51 -20.40
CA LEU A 90 -14.78 -6.11 -20.13
C LEU A 90 -14.37 -5.91 -18.65
N LEU A 91 -15.03 -6.56 -17.69
CA LEU A 91 -14.65 -6.49 -16.27
C LEU A 91 -13.30 -7.15 -16.00
N ASP A 92 -13.00 -8.30 -16.63
CA ASP A 92 -11.68 -8.95 -16.55
C ASP A 92 -10.59 -8.04 -17.12
N LEU A 93 -10.83 -7.45 -18.30
CA LEU A 93 -9.89 -6.53 -18.92
C LEU A 93 -9.69 -5.26 -18.08
N LEU A 94 -10.74 -4.78 -17.41
CA LEU A 94 -10.67 -3.62 -16.52
C LEU A 94 -9.78 -3.91 -15.31
N ALA A 95 -9.91 -5.10 -14.70
CA ALA A 95 -9.05 -5.54 -13.62
C ALA A 95 -7.58 -5.62 -14.10
N ILE A 96 -7.32 -6.24 -15.25
CA ILE A 96 -5.97 -6.37 -15.81
C ILE A 96 -5.33 -5.01 -16.12
N ALA A 97 -6.10 -4.08 -16.70
CA ALA A 97 -5.61 -2.73 -17.00
C ALA A 97 -5.27 -1.97 -15.71
N THR A 98 -6.09 -2.14 -14.67
CA THR A 98 -5.89 -1.53 -13.36
C THR A 98 -4.64 -2.08 -12.67
N ASP A 99 -4.46 -3.40 -12.65
CA ASP A 99 -3.25 -4.05 -12.15
C ASP A 99 -2.00 -3.55 -12.90
N THR A 100 -2.06 -3.42 -14.22
CA THR A 100 -0.94 -2.93 -15.04
C THR A 100 -0.52 -1.51 -14.60
N GLY A 101 -1.49 -0.61 -14.41
CA GLY A 101 -1.23 0.75 -13.93
C GLY A 101 -0.64 0.78 -12.51
N ILE A 102 -1.19 -0.03 -11.60
CA ILE A 102 -0.69 -0.17 -10.21
C ILE A 102 0.75 -0.71 -10.19
N CYS A 103 1.03 -1.76 -10.96
CA CYS A 103 2.37 -2.36 -11.07
C CYS A 103 3.40 -1.35 -11.56
N ALA A 104 3.11 -0.67 -12.67
CA ALA A 104 4.03 0.31 -13.27
C ALA A 104 4.33 1.46 -12.30
N ARG A 105 3.32 2.02 -11.63
CA ARG A 105 3.56 3.11 -10.68
C ARG A 105 4.31 2.63 -9.44
N ASN A 106 3.98 1.46 -8.90
CA ASN A 106 4.72 0.88 -7.78
C ASN A 106 6.17 0.54 -8.12
N GLN A 107 6.47 0.15 -9.36
CA GLN A 107 7.85 0.01 -9.83
C GLN A 107 8.62 1.34 -9.69
N THR A 108 8.01 2.45 -10.11
CA THR A 108 8.61 3.79 -9.96
C THR A 108 8.87 4.13 -8.49
N LEU A 109 7.92 3.84 -7.61
CA LEU A 109 8.07 4.10 -6.18
C LEU A 109 9.17 3.24 -5.53
N ASN A 110 9.28 1.98 -5.91
CA ASN A 110 10.34 1.09 -5.42
C ASN A 110 11.72 1.54 -5.90
N GLU A 111 11.86 1.94 -7.17
CA GLU A 111 13.12 2.50 -7.69
C GLU A 111 13.55 3.75 -6.92
N ILE A 112 12.60 4.62 -6.55
CA ILE A 112 12.87 5.79 -5.70
C ILE A 112 13.31 5.35 -4.29
N ALA A 113 12.65 4.35 -3.70
CA ALA A 113 13.01 3.82 -2.38
C ALA A 113 14.43 3.23 -2.37
N ASP A 114 14.80 2.48 -3.40
CA ASP A 114 16.15 1.92 -3.57
C ASP A 114 17.21 3.03 -3.66
N GLN A 115 16.95 4.06 -4.46
CA GLN A 115 17.85 5.21 -4.56
C GLN A 115 18.00 5.94 -3.22
N ILE A 116 16.94 6.04 -2.43
CA ILE A 116 16.98 6.61 -1.07
C ILE A 116 17.86 5.75 -0.15
N ALA A 117 17.73 4.42 -0.22
CA ALA A 117 18.54 3.50 0.59
C ALA A 117 20.03 3.63 0.27
N VAL A 118 20.39 3.68 -1.01
CA VAL A 118 21.77 3.91 -1.47
C VAL A 118 22.29 5.25 -0.96
N TYR A 119 21.51 6.32 -1.14
CA TYR A 119 21.87 7.66 -0.67
C TYR A 119 22.15 7.70 0.84
N LYS A 120 21.30 7.04 1.65
CA LYS A 120 21.48 6.93 3.11
C LYS A 120 22.76 6.16 3.47
N ALA A 121 23.04 5.06 2.77
CA ALA A 121 24.24 4.25 3.01
C ALA A 121 25.53 5.02 2.69
N GLU A 122 25.58 5.72 1.55
CA GLU A 122 26.72 6.55 1.14
C GLU A 122 26.99 7.65 2.16
N ARG A 123 25.94 8.34 2.64
CA ARG A 123 26.05 9.40 3.64
C ARG A 123 26.56 8.86 4.99
N SER A 124 26.08 7.69 5.41
CA SER A 124 26.55 7.02 6.63
C SER A 124 28.03 6.64 6.52
N ASN A 125 28.45 6.10 5.37
CA ASN A 125 29.85 5.76 5.12
C ASN A 125 30.75 7.00 5.10
N ALA A 126 30.30 8.10 4.48
CA ALA A 126 31.02 9.36 4.49
C ALA A 126 31.16 9.94 5.91
N ALA A 127 30.10 9.87 6.74
CA ALA A 127 30.13 10.31 8.12
C ALA A 127 31.10 9.47 8.98
N LYS A 128 31.12 8.14 8.78
CA LYS A 128 32.07 7.24 9.44
C LYS A 128 33.52 7.55 9.01
N ALA A 129 33.76 7.75 7.71
CA ALA A 129 35.08 8.11 7.20
C ALA A 129 35.58 9.45 7.77
N ALA A 130 34.71 10.46 7.88
CA ALA A 130 35.03 11.74 8.49
C ALA A 130 35.33 11.62 10.00
N ALA A 131 34.56 10.80 10.73
CA ALA A 131 34.81 10.54 12.15
C ALA A 131 36.14 9.79 12.38
N SER A 132 36.49 8.83 11.50
CA SER A 132 37.78 8.15 11.54
C SER A 132 38.95 9.07 11.20
N ALA A 133 38.78 10.02 10.26
CA ALA A 133 39.80 11.01 9.94
C ALA A 133 40.01 12.05 11.05
N ALA A 134 38.95 12.39 11.79
CA ALA A 134 39.02 13.29 12.95
C ALA A 134 39.61 12.63 14.22
N SER A 135 39.75 11.30 14.23
CA SER A 135 40.26 10.51 15.37
C SER A 135 41.70 10.02 15.17
N GLY A 136 42.49 10.64 14.28
CA GLY A 136 43.92 10.33 14.09
C GLY A 136 44.78 10.66 15.32
N PRO A 137 45.91 9.94 15.54
CA PRO A 137 46.44 9.61 16.86
C PRO A 137 47.13 10.79 17.56
N ASP A 138 46.79 10.95 18.84
CA ASP A 138 47.53 11.77 19.79
C ASP A 138 48.53 10.83 20.49
N ASP A 139 49.79 10.80 20.03
CA ASP A 139 50.91 10.62 20.97
C ASP A 139 52.30 10.99 20.41
N ALA A 140 53.01 11.74 21.27
CA ALA A 140 54.44 11.97 21.41
C ALA A 140 55.23 12.77 20.34
N ARG A 141 55.52 14.02 20.74
CA ARG A 141 56.75 14.79 20.46
C ARG A 141 58.00 13.89 20.28
N THR A 142 58.71 14.09 19.18
CA THR A 142 60.18 14.27 19.16
C THR A 142 60.56 14.99 17.86
N ASP A 143 61.36 16.05 18.01
CA ASP A 143 61.79 17.00 16.96
C ASP A 143 63.17 16.57 16.35
N PRO A 144 63.71 17.22 15.28
CA PRO A 144 63.97 16.60 13.97
C PRO A 144 65.51 16.50 13.68
N PRO A 145 66.13 16.35 12.45
CA PRO A 145 65.77 16.88 11.11
C PRO A 145 65.96 15.93 9.90
N GLY A 146 65.34 16.29 8.77
CA GLY A 146 65.67 15.72 7.46
C GLY A 146 64.71 16.15 6.34
N THR A 147 65.16 17.07 5.50
CA THR A 147 64.53 17.48 4.24
C THR A 147 64.24 16.30 3.32
N GLN A 148 62.98 16.15 2.87
CA GLN A 148 62.70 15.57 1.56
C GLN A 148 61.34 16.04 1.03
N ASP A 149 61.41 16.72 -0.11
CA ASP A 149 60.32 16.97 -1.03
C ASP A 149 59.60 15.66 -1.40
N ALA A 150 58.28 15.63 -1.19
CA ALA A 150 57.37 14.88 -2.04
C ALA A 150 55.98 15.50 -1.90
N ALA A 151 55.64 16.32 -2.89
CA ALA A 151 54.27 16.69 -3.19
C ALA A 151 53.42 15.41 -3.38
N ASN A 152 52.71 15.01 -2.34
CA ASN A 152 51.57 14.09 -2.41
C ASN A 152 50.50 14.62 -1.46
N GLY A 153 50.07 15.86 -1.71
CA GLY A 153 48.77 16.31 -1.25
C GLY A 153 47.73 15.45 -1.94
N MET A 154 47.16 14.48 -1.22
CA MET A 154 45.93 13.86 -1.65
C MET A 154 44.92 14.95 -1.96
N PRO A 155 44.22 14.92 -3.10
CA PRO A 155 43.13 15.84 -3.34
C PRO A 155 42.19 15.71 -2.14
N PRO A 156 41.73 16.83 -1.55
CA PRO A 156 40.61 16.73 -0.63
C PRO A 156 39.50 15.95 -1.35
N PRO A 157 38.80 15.01 -0.66
CA PRO A 157 37.69 14.32 -1.27
C PRO A 157 36.79 15.37 -1.91
N PRO A 158 36.36 15.18 -3.17
CA PRO A 158 35.59 16.19 -3.87
C PRO A 158 34.43 16.58 -2.95
N PRO A 159 34.15 17.89 -2.76
CA PRO A 159 33.02 18.29 -1.96
C PRO A 159 31.83 17.56 -2.55
N ALA A 160 31.13 16.78 -1.73
CA ALA A 160 29.88 16.16 -2.12
C ALA A 160 28.99 17.29 -2.60
N LYS A 161 28.99 17.55 -3.92
CA LYS A 161 27.99 18.36 -4.60
C LYS A 161 26.71 17.80 -4.06
N ALA A 162 25.98 18.60 -3.30
CA ALA A 162 24.86 18.16 -2.49
C ALA A 162 23.82 17.50 -3.40
N ALA A 163 23.97 16.22 -3.67
CA ALA A 163 22.97 15.42 -4.33
C ALA A 163 21.77 15.50 -3.40
N SER A 164 20.73 16.19 -3.86
CA SER A 164 19.47 16.18 -3.17
C SER A 164 19.00 14.74 -3.17
N SER A 165 18.67 14.21 -1.98
CA SER A 165 18.02 12.90 -1.86
C SER A 165 16.90 12.78 -2.91
N PRO A 166 16.70 11.62 -3.55
CA PRO A 166 15.57 11.40 -4.47
C PRO A 166 14.23 11.81 -3.85
N LEU A 167 14.06 11.58 -2.55
CA LEU A 167 12.91 12.04 -1.77
C LEU A 167 12.77 13.57 -1.82
N ARG A 168 13.87 14.32 -1.62
CA ARG A 168 13.90 15.79 -1.70
C ARG A 168 13.61 16.34 -3.09
N ALA A 169 13.92 15.58 -4.15
CA ALA A 169 13.54 15.96 -5.51
C ALA A 169 12.02 15.84 -5.67
N LEU A 170 11.43 14.74 -5.20
CA LEU A 170 9.99 14.52 -5.28
C LEU A 170 9.18 15.48 -4.39
N GLU A 171 9.69 15.83 -3.20
CA GLU A 171 9.10 16.88 -2.34
C GLU A 171 9.00 18.26 -3.03
N ARG A 172 9.81 18.51 -4.07
CA ARG A 172 9.79 19.76 -4.86
C ARG A 172 8.87 19.69 -6.07
N GLU A 173 8.28 18.53 -6.37
CA GLU A 173 7.35 18.30 -7.48
C GLU A 173 5.96 17.88 -6.94
N PRO A 174 5.29 18.70 -6.11
CA PRO A 174 4.02 18.32 -5.48
C PRO A 174 2.92 18.00 -6.50
N GLU A 175 2.89 18.68 -7.64
CA GLU A 175 1.93 18.42 -8.72
C GLU A 175 2.09 17.01 -9.31
N LYS A 176 3.32 16.52 -9.42
CA LYS A 176 3.60 15.16 -9.90
C LYS A 176 3.14 14.11 -8.89
N VAL A 177 3.42 14.34 -7.61
CA VAL A 177 2.95 13.47 -6.51
C VAL A 177 1.42 13.43 -6.46
N GLN A 178 0.77 14.59 -6.63
CA GLN A 178 -0.69 14.69 -6.72
C GLN A 178 -1.25 13.98 -7.96
N GLY A 179 -0.58 14.10 -9.11
CA GLY A 179 -0.93 13.36 -10.32
C GLY A 179 -0.91 11.85 -10.09
N TRP A 180 0.16 11.33 -9.47
CA TRP A 180 0.28 9.92 -9.12
C TRP A 180 -0.75 9.47 -8.07
N LEU A 181 -1.10 10.33 -7.11
CA LEU A 181 -2.21 10.05 -6.19
C LEU A 181 -3.55 9.96 -6.93
N GLY A 182 -3.78 10.82 -7.92
CA GLY A 182 -4.96 10.78 -8.78
C GLY A 182 -5.06 9.48 -9.58
N GLU A 183 -3.93 8.98 -10.10
CA GLU A 183 -3.85 7.67 -10.76
C GLU A 183 -4.30 6.55 -9.82
N PHE A 184 -3.69 6.46 -8.62
CA PHE A 184 -4.06 5.43 -7.63
C PHE A 184 -5.50 5.55 -7.15
N ALA A 185 -6.00 6.77 -6.91
CA ALA A 185 -7.40 6.98 -6.55
C ALA A 185 -8.33 6.44 -7.66
N GLY A 186 -8.02 6.72 -8.93
CA GLY A 186 -8.76 6.19 -10.07
C GLY A 186 -8.71 4.65 -10.15
N TYR A 187 -7.56 4.04 -9.87
CA TYR A 187 -7.42 2.59 -9.81
C TYR A 187 -8.23 1.96 -8.67
N ARG A 188 -8.14 2.53 -7.47
CA ARG A 188 -8.93 2.08 -6.31
C ARG A 188 -10.43 2.12 -6.61
N ASP A 189 -10.92 3.25 -7.13
CA ASP A 189 -12.33 3.41 -7.45
C ASP A 189 -12.79 2.40 -8.52
N THR A 190 -11.90 2.05 -9.45
CA THR A 190 -12.12 0.97 -10.43
C THR A 190 -12.26 -0.39 -9.76
N LEU A 191 -11.33 -0.75 -8.87
CA LEU A 191 -11.36 -2.02 -8.15
C LEU A 191 -12.63 -2.13 -7.29
N ASP A 192 -13.02 -1.06 -6.60
CA ASP A 192 -14.24 -1.03 -5.80
C ASP A 192 -15.51 -1.19 -6.64
N ASP A 193 -15.55 -0.63 -7.85
CA ASP A 193 -16.65 -0.86 -8.79
C ASP A 193 -16.70 -2.32 -9.26
N ILE A 194 -15.56 -2.91 -9.65
CA ILE A 194 -15.49 -4.32 -10.07
C ILE A 194 -15.94 -5.23 -8.92
N MET A 195 -15.39 -5.05 -7.71
CA MET A 195 -15.74 -5.86 -6.53
C MET A 195 -17.23 -5.74 -6.18
N ARG A 196 -17.82 -4.56 -6.30
CA ARG A 196 -19.26 -4.35 -6.07
C ARG A 196 -20.12 -5.07 -7.11
N ARG A 197 -19.73 -5.01 -8.39
CA ARG A 197 -20.44 -5.68 -9.49
C ARG A 197 -20.39 -7.20 -9.31
N THR A 198 -19.22 -7.76 -9.03
CA THR A 198 -19.03 -9.22 -8.82
C THR A 198 -19.77 -9.77 -7.61
N GLN A 199 -19.98 -8.94 -6.59
CA GLN A 199 -20.72 -9.35 -5.39
C GLN A 199 -22.24 -9.20 -5.53
N SER A 200 -22.75 -8.60 -6.61
CA SER A 200 -24.18 -8.29 -6.78
C SER A 200 -25.04 -9.56 -6.96
N PRO A 201 -26.22 -9.67 -6.30
CA PRO A 201 -27.05 -10.90 -6.32
C PRO A 201 -27.54 -11.34 -7.71
N GLY A 202 -27.75 -10.40 -8.64
CA GLY A 202 -28.15 -10.68 -10.02
C GLY A 202 -27.08 -11.39 -10.85
N MET A 203 -25.85 -11.41 -10.36
CA MET A 203 -24.68 -12.05 -10.99
C MET A 203 -24.39 -13.45 -10.39
N ARG A 204 -25.25 -13.94 -9.48
CA ARG A 204 -25.07 -15.24 -8.81
C ARG A 204 -26.03 -16.33 -9.29
N THR A 205 -26.99 -15.98 -10.16
CA THR A 205 -28.19 -16.79 -10.43
C THR A 205 -28.23 -17.48 -11.79
N ALA A 206 -27.39 -17.09 -12.75
CA ALA A 206 -27.22 -17.86 -13.98
C ALA A 206 -25.94 -18.73 -13.86
N PRO A 207 -25.85 -19.87 -14.58
CA PRO A 207 -24.61 -20.65 -14.69
C PRO A 207 -23.59 -19.80 -15.47
N GLN A 208 -23.06 -18.77 -14.81
CA GLN A 208 -22.36 -17.66 -15.43
C GLN A 208 -20.88 -18.00 -15.52
N ILE A 209 -20.34 -17.72 -16.71
CA ILE A 209 -18.92 -17.53 -16.98
C ILE A 209 -18.35 -16.72 -15.81
N GLN A 210 -17.55 -17.35 -14.96
CA GLN A 210 -16.91 -16.67 -13.83
C GLN A 210 -15.87 -15.69 -14.39
N LEU A 211 -15.66 -14.55 -13.71
CA LEU A 211 -14.50 -13.72 -14.02
C LEU A 211 -13.23 -14.59 -13.94
N ASN A 212 -12.32 -14.38 -14.87
CA ASN A 212 -11.01 -15.03 -14.80
C ASN A 212 -10.18 -14.47 -13.64
N VAL A 213 -10.46 -13.23 -13.21
CA VAL A 213 -9.83 -12.60 -12.04
C VAL A 213 -10.58 -12.97 -10.76
N SER A 214 -9.86 -13.48 -9.76
CA SER A 214 -10.46 -13.87 -8.49
C SER A 214 -10.72 -12.64 -7.61
N LEU A 215 -11.69 -12.75 -6.68
CA LEU A 215 -11.91 -11.69 -5.67
C LEU A 215 -10.65 -11.43 -4.83
N SER A 216 -9.85 -12.46 -4.58
CA SER A 216 -8.60 -12.31 -3.84
C SER A 216 -7.56 -11.51 -4.60
N ASP A 217 -7.45 -11.68 -5.92
CA ASP A 217 -6.56 -10.89 -6.76
C ASP A 217 -6.96 -9.40 -6.72
N LEU A 218 -8.26 -9.11 -6.82
CA LEU A 218 -8.77 -7.74 -6.69
C LEU A 218 -8.45 -7.12 -5.31
N ILE A 219 -8.55 -7.90 -4.23
CA ILE A 219 -8.17 -7.42 -2.88
C ILE A 219 -6.66 -7.17 -2.81
N TYR A 220 -5.83 -8.04 -3.41
CA TYR A 220 -4.39 -7.86 -3.46
C TYR A 220 -3.98 -6.61 -4.25
N ASP A 221 -4.62 -6.37 -5.39
CA ASP A 221 -4.42 -5.17 -6.20
C ASP A 221 -4.80 -3.92 -5.41
N LYS A 222 -5.92 -3.98 -4.68
CA LYS A 222 -6.36 -2.88 -3.80
C LYS A 222 -5.34 -2.63 -2.69
N LEU A 223 -4.78 -3.67 -2.07
CA LEU A 223 -3.72 -3.52 -1.07
C LEU A 223 -2.47 -2.82 -1.64
N ARG A 224 -2.03 -3.21 -2.84
CA ARG A 224 -0.90 -2.57 -3.53
C ARG A 224 -1.20 -1.11 -3.92
N CYS A 225 -2.45 -0.81 -4.28
CA CYS A 225 -2.92 0.54 -4.52
C CYS A 225 -2.86 1.38 -3.23
N CYS A 226 -3.43 0.88 -2.13
CA CYS A 226 -3.41 1.56 -0.83
C CYS A 226 -1.97 1.82 -0.33
N LYS A 227 -1.05 0.87 -0.52
CA LYS A 227 0.37 1.05 -0.20
C LYS A 227 0.99 2.19 -1.02
N GLY A 228 0.72 2.24 -2.32
CA GLY A 228 1.17 3.32 -3.19
C GLY A 228 0.65 4.68 -2.73
N MET A 229 -0.64 4.78 -2.41
CA MET A 229 -1.25 5.99 -1.85
C MET A 229 -0.64 6.39 -0.51
N GLN A 230 -0.43 5.43 0.39
CA GLN A 230 0.23 5.65 1.69
C GLN A 230 1.64 6.21 1.51
N THR A 231 2.42 5.65 0.59
CA THR A 231 3.77 6.13 0.28
C THR A 231 3.75 7.58 -0.21
N LEU A 232 2.87 7.90 -1.17
CA LEU A 232 2.75 9.25 -1.73
C LEU A 232 2.24 10.28 -0.71
N ASN A 233 1.25 9.93 0.09
CA ASN A 233 0.75 10.79 1.15
C ASN A 233 1.83 11.03 2.22
N GLY A 234 2.65 10.03 2.53
CA GLY A 234 3.80 10.17 3.43
C GLY A 234 4.83 11.16 2.89
N ILE A 235 5.11 11.11 1.58
CA ILE A 235 6.00 12.07 0.89
C ILE A 235 5.42 13.50 1.01
N LEU A 236 4.12 13.69 0.77
CA LEU A 236 3.49 15.00 0.91
C LEU A 236 3.52 15.51 2.35
N ALA A 237 3.29 14.63 3.33
CA ALA A 237 3.35 14.98 4.75
C ALA A 237 4.75 15.43 5.15
N ALA A 238 5.78 14.68 4.74
CA ALA A 238 7.18 15.06 4.95
C ALA A 238 7.53 16.38 4.26
N ALA A 239 7.09 16.59 3.01
CA ALA A 239 7.30 17.84 2.28
C ALA A 239 6.66 19.04 2.99
N SER A 240 5.41 18.90 3.45
CA SER A 240 4.68 19.93 4.19
C SER A 240 5.36 20.25 5.53
N ALA A 241 5.78 19.23 6.29
CA ALA A 241 6.51 19.42 7.54
C ALA A 241 7.85 20.14 7.32
N ASN A 242 8.57 19.78 6.25
CA ASN A 242 9.81 20.45 5.87
C ASN A 242 9.61 21.92 5.49
N ARG A 243 8.54 22.25 4.75
CA ARG A 243 8.19 23.63 4.41
C ARG A 243 7.86 24.44 5.66
N LEU A 244 7.01 23.91 6.54
CA LEU A 244 6.66 24.56 7.79
C LEU A 244 7.89 24.83 8.65
N ALA A 245 8.78 23.84 8.82
CA ALA A 245 10.02 23.99 9.59
C ALA A 245 11.02 24.99 9.00
N ALA A 246 10.97 25.25 7.69
CA ALA A 246 11.78 26.29 7.06
C ALA A 246 11.16 27.67 7.27
N LEU A 247 9.84 27.77 7.13
CA LEU A 247 9.10 29.02 7.23
C LEU A 247 9.10 29.58 8.66
N THR A 248 8.87 28.74 9.67
CA THR A 248 8.86 29.15 11.09
C THR A 248 10.20 29.69 11.57
N LYS A 249 11.30 29.24 10.96
CA LYS A 249 12.65 29.80 11.20
C LYS A 249 12.84 31.17 10.56
N GLN A 250 12.23 31.40 9.40
CA GLN A 250 12.33 32.69 8.70
C GLN A 250 11.54 33.78 9.44
N VAL A 251 10.35 33.42 9.93
CA VAL A 251 9.42 34.32 10.64
C VAL A 251 9.76 34.46 12.13
N GLN A 252 10.77 33.72 12.63
CA GLN A 252 11.24 33.75 14.02
C GLN A 252 10.14 33.42 15.06
N LEU A 253 9.41 32.31 14.84
CA LEU A 253 8.44 31.76 15.78
C LEU A 253 9.05 30.55 16.52
N PRO A 254 9.75 30.73 17.65
CA PRO A 254 10.61 29.70 18.22
C PRO A 254 9.85 28.47 18.73
N GLU A 255 8.68 28.65 19.36
CA GLU A 255 7.84 27.55 19.84
C GLU A 255 7.33 26.70 18.67
N LEU A 256 6.79 27.36 17.63
CA LEU A 256 6.31 26.69 16.43
C LEU A 256 7.46 26.05 15.62
N ALA A 257 8.64 26.66 15.63
CA ALA A 257 9.84 26.10 15.01
C ALA A 257 10.34 24.84 15.73
N ALA A 258 10.23 24.79 17.07
CA ALA A 258 10.55 23.60 17.85
C ALA A 258 9.61 22.43 17.47
N ARG A 259 8.30 22.68 17.38
CA ARG A 259 7.32 21.66 16.99
C ARG A 259 7.43 21.22 15.55
N ALA A 260 7.64 22.16 14.62
CA ALA A 260 7.89 21.82 13.23
C ALA A 260 9.18 20.99 13.07
N LYS A 261 10.17 21.21 13.93
CA LYS A 261 11.40 20.39 13.99
C LYS A 261 11.10 18.99 14.53
N GLU A 262 10.34 18.85 15.63
CA GLU A 262 9.93 17.54 16.17
C GLU A 262 9.13 16.73 15.15
N LEU A 263 8.15 17.34 14.49
CA LEU A 263 7.38 16.72 13.42
C LEU A 263 8.31 16.24 12.30
N ARG A 264 9.23 17.09 11.85
CA ARG A 264 10.21 16.73 10.82
C ARG A 264 11.11 15.57 11.25
N GLU A 265 11.53 15.53 12.51
CA GLU A 265 12.37 14.47 13.06
C GLU A 265 11.60 13.14 13.12
N ALA A 266 10.33 13.17 13.51
CA ALA A 266 9.44 12.00 13.47
C ALA A 266 9.25 11.44 12.05
N TRP A 267 9.39 12.26 11.00
CA TRP A 267 9.36 11.82 9.61
C TRP A 267 10.70 11.33 9.06
N GLN A 268 11.82 11.71 9.68
CA GLN A 268 13.15 11.34 9.23
C GLN A 268 13.62 10.00 9.79
N ASP A 269 13.06 9.58 10.94
CA ASP A 269 13.27 8.26 11.53
C ASP A 269 12.06 7.37 11.23
N PRO A 270 12.15 6.48 10.23
CA PRO A 270 11.01 5.65 9.85
C PRO A 270 10.64 4.70 10.98
N ASP A 271 9.35 4.63 11.32
CA ASP A 271 8.84 3.65 12.26
C ASP A 271 8.88 2.26 11.61
N GLY A 272 9.96 1.51 11.90
CA GLY A 272 10.17 0.18 11.33
C GLY A 272 9.09 -0.84 11.69
N VAL A 273 8.34 -0.62 12.78
CA VAL A 273 7.21 -1.48 13.14
C VAL A 273 6.02 -1.20 12.21
N MET A 274 5.73 0.07 11.95
CA MET A 274 4.71 0.48 10.98
C MET A 274 5.08 0.01 9.55
N GLU A 275 6.32 0.22 9.11
CA GLU A 275 6.76 -0.21 7.77
C GLU A 275 6.63 -1.72 7.61
N ALA A 276 7.08 -2.50 8.59
CA ALA A 276 6.94 -3.96 8.58
C ALA A 276 5.47 -4.39 8.60
N ALA A 277 4.59 -3.68 9.32
CA ALA A 277 3.16 -3.95 9.31
C ALA A 277 2.55 -3.71 7.93
N VAL A 278 2.86 -2.60 7.26
CA VAL A 278 2.39 -2.31 5.90
C VAL A 278 2.82 -3.42 4.92
N GLU A 279 4.10 -3.81 4.93
CA GLU A 279 4.59 -4.89 4.05
C GLU A 279 3.91 -6.23 4.35
N ALA A 280 3.73 -6.57 5.64
CA ALA A 280 3.07 -7.81 6.05
C ALA A 280 1.60 -7.84 5.61
N LEU A 281 0.87 -6.73 5.72
CA LEU A 281 -0.52 -6.64 5.30
C LEU A 281 -0.69 -6.72 3.78
N VAL A 282 0.23 -6.13 3.00
CA VAL A 282 0.22 -6.28 1.54
C VAL A 282 0.56 -7.71 1.14
N GLY A 283 1.62 -8.29 1.72
CA GLY A 283 2.00 -9.69 1.50
C GLY A 283 0.91 -10.68 1.90
N HIS A 284 0.06 -10.34 2.88
CA HIS A 284 -1.08 -11.16 3.27
C HIS A 284 -2.03 -11.47 2.11
N GLY A 285 -2.23 -10.50 1.20
CA GLY A 285 -3.12 -10.61 0.05
C GLY A 285 -2.56 -11.42 -1.12
N ALA A 286 -1.24 -11.65 -1.18
CA ALA A 286 -0.61 -12.30 -2.32
C ALA A 286 -0.96 -13.80 -2.39
N GLU A 287 -1.90 -14.17 -3.27
CA GLU A 287 -2.34 -15.58 -3.40
C GLU A 287 -1.22 -16.52 -3.85
N ASN A 288 -0.34 -16.04 -4.74
CA ASN A 288 0.82 -16.78 -5.22
C ASN A 288 1.93 -16.95 -4.17
N GLN A 289 1.81 -16.28 -3.01
CA GLN A 289 2.76 -16.36 -1.90
C GLN A 289 2.05 -16.83 -0.63
N PRO A 290 1.54 -18.09 -0.60
CA PRO A 290 0.79 -18.58 0.55
C PRO A 290 1.60 -18.54 1.84
N ALA A 291 2.93 -18.57 1.77
CA ALA A 291 3.82 -18.39 2.93
C ALA A 291 3.58 -17.06 3.65
N GLN A 292 3.26 -15.98 2.92
CA GLN A 292 3.05 -14.63 3.47
C GLN A 292 1.65 -14.43 4.08
N ARG A 293 0.70 -15.36 3.88
CA ARG A 293 -0.62 -15.22 4.52
C ARG A 293 -0.52 -15.24 6.03
N LEU A 294 -1.13 -14.25 6.66
CA LEU A 294 -1.17 -14.07 8.10
C LEU A 294 -2.20 -15.00 8.76
N THR A 295 -1.94 -15.33 10.02
CA THR A 295 -2.96 -15.84 10.93
C THR A 295 -3.87 -14.68 11.37
N GLN A 296 -5.07 -14.99 11.87
CA GLN A 296 -5.97 -13.95 12.39
C GLN A 296 -5.33 -13.12 13.51
N GLN A 297 -4.53 -13.76 14.38
CA GLN A 297 -3.82 -13.07 15.46
C GLN A 297 -2.72 -12.14 14.92
N ALA A 298 -1.95 -12.58 13.92
CA ALA A 298 -0.91 -11.75 13.31
C ALA A 298 -1.52 -10.56 12.56
N LEU A 299 -2.62 -10.77 11.83
CA LEU A 299 -3.36 -9.70 11.17
C LEU A 299 -3.83 -8.64 12.17
N ALA A 300 -4.46 -9.06 13.27
CA ALA A 300 -4.88 -8.13 14.32
C ALA A 300 -3.71 -7.38 14.96
N GLY A 301 -2.56 -8.03 15.14
CA GLY A 301 -1.34 -7.39 15.67
C GLY A 301 -0.80 -6.30 14.74
N HIS A 302 -0.75 -6.54 13.43
CA HIS A 302 -0.32 -5.54 12.46
C HIS A 302 -1.33 -4.39 12.30
N GLN A 303 -2.64 -4.67 12.35
CA GLN A 303 -3.68 -3.65 12.35
C GLN A 303 -3.57 -2.74 13.57
N ALA A 304 -3.39 -3.31 14.77
CA ALA A 304 -3.19 -2.55 16.00
C ALA A 304 -1.91 -1.68 15.97
N ALA A 305 -0.83 -2.18 15.34
CA ALA A 305 0.39 -1.39 15.15
C ALA A 305 0.14 -0.15 14.27
N ILE A 306 -0.62 -0.30 13.18
CA ILE A 306 -1.01 0.83 12.34
C ILE A 306 -1.91 1.81 13.10
N GLU A 307 -2.90 1.31 13.84
CA GLU A 307 -3.79 2.15 14.66
C GLU A 307 -2.99 2.99 15.66
N ALA A 308 -2.13 2.34 16.46
CA ALA A 308 -1.29 3.02 17.46
C ALA A 308 -0.37 4.08 16.82
N TYR A 309 0.21 3.79 15.65
CA TYR A 309 1.00 4.76 14.92
C TYR A 309 0.16 5.97 14.45
N THR A 310 -1.05 5.72 13.92
CA THR A 310 -1.94 6.81 13.49
C THR A 310 -2.48 7.67 14.64
N GLU A 311 -2.72 7.09 15.82
CA GLU A 311 -3.03 7.85 17.03
C GLU A 311 -1.87 8.76 17.45
N GLY A 312 -0.63 8.27 17.30
CA GLY A 312 0.58 9.06 17.47
C GLY A 312 0.60 10.29 16.56
N LEU A 313 0.23 10.13 15.29
CA LEU A 313 0.14 11.24 14.32
C LEU A 313 -0.95 12.25 14.69
N ASP A 314 -2.13 11.79 15.13
CA ASP A 314 -3.20 12.70 15.57
C ASP A 314 -2.74 13.57 16.75
N ARG A 315 -2.03 12.97 17.71
CA ARG A 315 -1.48 13.70 18.85
C ARG A 315 -0.48 14.76 18.41
N VAL A 316 0.39 14.44 17.45
CA VAL A 316 1.34 15.42 16.89
C VAL A 316 0.61 16.54 16.16
N GLY A 317 -0.40 16.21 15.35
CA GLY A 317 -1.23 17.19 14.64
C GLY A 317 -2.01 18.11 15.60
N LEU A 318 -2.58 17.56 16.67
CA LEU A 318 -3.28 18.31 17.71
C LEU A 318 -2.35 19.27 18.45
N ASN A 319 -1.18 18.78 18.89
CA ASN A 319 -0.20 19.61 19.58
C ASN A 319 0.28 20.75 18.68
N LEU A 320 0.52 20.49 17.39
CA LEU A 320 0.87 21.53 16.43
C LEU A 320 -0.21 22.62 16.34
N CYS A 321 -1.49 22.23 16.34
CA CYS A 321 -2.61 23.18 16.32
C CYS A 321 -2.71 24.00 17.62
N LEU A 322 -2.49 23.37 18.78
CA LEU A 322 -2.52 24.04 20.09
C LEU A 322 -1.36 25.03 20.24
N ASP A 323 -0.13 24.62 19.90
CA ASP A 323 1.05 25.50 20.02
C ASP A 323 0.96 26.70 19.06
N ALA A 324 0.34 26.51 17.89
CA ALA A 324 0.04 27.65 17.02
C ALA A 324 -1.07 28.54 17.56
N ALA A 325 -2.05 27.98 18.28
CA ALA A 325 -3.10 28.74 18.93
C ALA A 325 -2.59 29.57 20.11
N ASP A 326 -1.62 29.04 20.86
CA ASP A 326 -0.96 29.75 21.97
C ASP A 326 -0.01 30.85 21.46
N GLY A 327 0.52 30.70 20.23
CA GLY A 327 1.29 31.75 19.53
C GLY A 327 0.44 32.90 18.96
N ILE A 328 -0.90 32.86 19.11
CA ILE A 328 -1.83 33.89 18.63
C ILE A 328 -1.83 35.10 19.58
N GLU A 329 -0.71 35.82 19.60
CA GLU A 329 -0.73 37.29 19.70
C GLU A 329 -0.47 37.95 18.33
N ILE A 330 -0.23 37.14 17.28
CA ILE A 330 0.07 37.60 15.93
C ILE A 330 -1.20 37.57 15.10
N GLU A 331 -1.54 38.72 14.52
CA GLU A 331 -2.72 38.99 13.71
C GLU A 331 -3.02 37.86 12.71
N MET A 332 -4.31 37.63 12.44
CA MET A 332 -4.81 36.67 11.44
C MET A 332 -4.37 36.99 9.98
N ASP A 333 -3.40 37.88 9.79
CA ASP A 333 -2.81 38.15 8.49
C ASP A 333 -1.79 37.04 8.18
N ASP A 334 -2.19 36.08 7.33
CA ASP A 334 -1.32 35.03 6.79
C ASP A 334 -0.33 35.58 5.74
N ALA A 335 0.13 36.83 5.90
CA ALA A 335 1.07 37.51 5.00
C ALA A 335 2.35 36.68 4.81
N ASP A 336 2.78 36.00 5.88
CA ASP A 336 3.95 35.13 5.87
C ASP A 336 3.65 33.67 5.48
N GLY A 337 2.39 33.31 5.22
CA GLY A 337 1.98 31.98 4.75
C GLY A 337 2.08 30.83 5.78
N VAL A 338 2.31 31.17 7.06
CA VAL A 338 2.48 30.19 8.16
C VAL A 338 1.19 29.38 8.36
N TRP A 339 0.03 30.03 8.37
CA TRP A 339 -1.26 29.37 8.56
C TRP A 339 -1.57 28.43 7.41
N ARG A 340 -1.35 28.88 6.16
CA ARG A 340 -1.52 28.00 5.00
C ARG A 340 -0.61 26.78 5.08
N SER A 341 0.67 26.96 5.45
CA SER A 341 1.61 25.84 5.59
C SER A 341 1.22 24.87 6.72
N MET A 342 0.57 25.35 7.79
CA MET A 342 0.05 24.50 8.85
C MET A 342 -1.15 23.67 8.40
N ILE A 343 -2.10 24.28 7.71
CA ILE A 343 -3.24 23.58 7.13
C ILE A 343 -2.78 22.50 6.15
N ASP A 344 -1.76 22.79 5.33
CA ASP A 344 -1.14 21.82 4.43
C ASP A 344 -0.54 20.62 5.17
N VAL A 345 0.06 20.84 6.34
CA VAL A 345 0.55 19.74 7.20
C VAL A 345 -0.62 18.91 7.71
N VAL A 346 -1.64 19.53 8.30
CA VAL A 346 -2.80 18.82 8.87
C VAL A 346 -3.52 17.99 7.81
N HIS A 347 -3.76 18.55 6.62
CA HIS A 347 -4.37 17.82 5.51
C HIS A 347 -3.50 16.65 5.03
N ALA A 348 -2.18 16.84 4.92
CA ALA A 348 -1.29 15.76 4.51
C ALA A 348 -1.20 14.64 5.55
N LEU A 349 -1.20 14.97 6.85
CA LEU A 349 -1.26 13.99 7.95
C LEU A 349 -2.57 13.19 7.91
N ALA A 350 -3.70 13.88 7.71
CA ALA A 350 -5.00 13.25 7.63
C ALA A 350 -5.11 12.30 6.42
N ALA A 351 -4.62 12.72 5.26
CA ALA A 351 -4.58 11.90 4.05
C ALA A 351 -3.70 10.65 4.22
N TYR A 352 -2.52 10.81 4.82
CA TYR A 352 -1.62 9.70 5.12
C TYR A 352 -2.24 8.68 6.08
N LYS A 353 -2.83 9.16 7.18
CA LYS A 353 -3.59 8.33 8.12
C LYS A 353 -4.72 7.59 7.43
N ALA A 354 -5.53 8.28 6.60
CA ALA A 354 -6.62 7.65 5.89
C ALA A 354 -6.14 6.50 5.00
N SER A 355 -5.02 6.68 4.28
CA SER A 355 -4.44 5.60 3.46
C SER A 355 -3.93 4.40 4.27
N LEU A 356 -3.37 4.63 5.47
CA LEU A 356 -2.94 3.55 6.38
C LEU A 356 -4.14 2.74 6.91
N LEU A 357 -5.19 3.43 7.36
CA LEU A 357 -6.39 2.78 7.88
C LEU A 357 -7.15 2.05 6.76
N GLU A 358 -7.19 2.61 5.56
CA GLU A 358 -7.79 1.94 4.40
C GLU A 358 -7.03 0.66 4.01
N LEU A 359 -5.69 0.69 4.07
CA LEU A 359 -4.86 -0.49 3.87
C LEU A 359 -5.18 -1.58 4.93
N SER A 360 -5.23 -1.20 6.21
CA SER A 360 -5.61 -2.09 7.32
C SER A 360 -6.98 -2.71 7.15
N ALA A 361 -7.98 -1.90 6.78
CA ALA A 361 -9.34 -2.36 6.54
C ALA A 361 -9.41 -3.32 5.34
N THR A 362 -8.71 -2.97 4.25
CA THR A 362 -8.64 -3.81 3.04
C THR A 362 -8.03 -5.17 3.33
N ALA A 363 -6.96 -5.22 4.14
CA ALA A 363 -6.32 -6.48 4.53
C ALA A 363 -7.26 -7.39 5.33
N GLY A 364 -8.21 -6.81 6.09
CA GLY A 364 -9.25 -7.53 6.82
C GLY A 364 -10.22 -8.33 5.93
N HIS A 365 -10.28 -8.02 4.63
CA HIS A 365 -11.10 -8.78 3.67
C HIS A 365 -10.40 -10.03 3.12
N VAL A 366 -9.09 -10.18 3.37
CA VAL A 366 -8.32 -11.36 2.96
C VAL A 366 -8.65 -12.54 3.87
N LYS A 367 -8.80 -13.74 3.28
CA LYS A 367 -8.99 -14.97 4.07
C LYS A 367 -7.71 -15.32 4.84
N CYS A 368 -7.82 -15.32 6.17
CA CYS A 368 -6.77 -15.71 7.10
C CYS A 368 -6.41 -17.21 7.03
N LYS A 369 -5.17 -17.55 7.40
CA LYS A 369 -4.81 -18.94 7.71
C LYS A 369 -5.46 -19.38 9.02
N PRO A 370 -5.87 -20.66 9.13
CA PRO A 370 -6.21 -21.26 10.42
C PRO A 370 -5.03 -21.09 11.39
N GLY A 371 -5.30 -20.54 12.57
CA GLY A 371 -4.31 -20.48 13.65
C GLY A 371 -4.07 -21.86 14.27
N PRO A 372 -2.99 -22.04 15.04
CA PRO A 372 -2.87 -23.20 15.91
C PRO A 372 -4.11 -23.26 16.81
N VAL A 373 -4.85 -24.37 16.76
CA VAL A 373 -5.96 -24.61 17.69
C VAL A 373 -5.34 -24.63 19.09
N PRO A 374 -5.79 -23.80 20.04
CA PRO A 374 -5.36 -23.93 21.42
C PRO A 374 -5.64 -25.36 21.84
N GLU A 375 -4.59 -26.11 22.19
CA GLU A 375 -4.75 -27.44 22.75
C GLU A 375 -5.65 -27.29 23.96
N ALA A 376 -6.90 -27.74 23.83
CA ALA A 376 -7.88 -27.62 24.89
C ALA A 376 -7.27 -28.31 26.10
N THR A 377 -6.92 -27.53 27.11
CA THR A 377 -6.44 -28.06 28.38
C THR A 377 -7.55 -28.94 28.90
N ARG A 378 -7.36 -30.26 28.76
CA ARG A 378 -8.32 -31.25 29.25
C ARG A 378 -8.53 -30.92 30.74
N PRO A 379 -9.76 -30.60 31.18
CA PRO A 379 -9.99 -30.31 32.59
C PRO A 379 -9.47 -31.49 33.40
N ALA A 380 -8.59 -31.21 34.37
CA ALA A 380 -8.15 -32.21 35.32
C ALA A 380 -9.42 -32.82 35.96
N PRO A 381 -9.55 -34.16 36.03
CA PRO A 381 -10.72 -34.77 36.64
C PRO A 381 -10.83 -34.28 38.08
N SER A 382 -11.93 -33.60 38.41
CA SER A 382 -12.19 -33.16 39.78
C SER A 382 -12.28 -34.37 40.70
N PRO A 383 -11.68 -34.31 41.90
CA PRO A 383 -11.75 -35.41 42.86
C PRO A 383 -13.19 -35.56 43.36
N SER A 384 -13.77 -36.74 43.13
CA SER A 384 -15.11 -37.11 43.63
C SER A 384 -15.19 -36.97 45.15
N ALA A 385 -16.13 -36.15 45.62
CA ALA A 385 -16.51 -36.12 47.03
C ALA A 385 -17.30 -37.39 47.42
N PRO A 386 -17.21 -37.85 48.68
CA PRO A 386 -17.66 -39.18 49.09
C PRO A 386 -19.16 -39.21 49.36
N THR A 387 -19.86 -40.23 48.83
CA THR A 387 -21.27 -40.49 49.12
C THR A 387 -21.40 -41.30 50.43
N PRO A 388 -22.32 -40.97 51.37
CA PRO A 388 -22.43 -41.67 52.65
C PRO A 388 -23.08 -43.07 52.55
N ALA A 389 -22.57 -44.02 53.33
CA ALA A 389 -23.19 -45.34 53.62
C ALA A 389 -24.39 -45.17 54.60
N ALA A 390 -25.43 -46.01 54.66
CA ALA A 390 -25.48 -47.46 54.91
C ALA A 390 -26.95 -47.96 54.71
N ARG A 391 -27.27 -49.05 53.97
CA ARG A 391 -27.19 -50.53 54.22
C ARG A 391 -28.60 -51.14 54.52
N PRO A 392 -28.80 -52.48 54.59
CA PRO A 392 -29.05 -53.44 53.49
C PRO A 392 -30.41 -54.20 53.60
N ALA A 393 -30.77 -54.99 52.57
CA ALA A 393 -31.01 -56.46 52.66
C ALA A 393 -31.95 -57.00 51.54
N LYS A 394 -31.52 -58.02 50.78
CA LYS A 394 -31.84 -59.44 51.02
C LYS A 394 -31.33 -60.34 49.88
N SER A 395 -30.84 -61.49 50.33
CA SER A 395 -30.31 -62.67 49.63
C SER A 395 -31.38 -63.41 48.81
N SER A 396 -30.99 -64.08 47.71
CA SER A 396 -31.17 -65.55 47.57
C SER A 396 -30.61 -66.14 46.26
N GLY A 397 -29.86 -67.24 46.43
CA GLY A 397 -29.64 -68.33 45.45
C GLY A 397 -28.60 -68.05 44.36
N GLY A 398 -27.55 -68.85 44.13
CA GLY A 398 -27.28 -70.21 44.56
C GLY A 398 -26.79 -71.03 43.36
N ALA A 399 -25.54 -71.50 43.47
CA ALA A 399 -24.96 -72.69 42.84
C ALA A 399 -24.51 -72.70 41.37
N GLN A 400 -23.19 -72.93 41.26
CA GLN A 400 -22.49 -73.95 40.45
C GLN A 400 -22.05 -73.66 39.00
N ALA A 401 -20.72 -73.76 38.85
CA ALA A 401 -19.89 -73.87 37.65
C ALA A 401 -20.04 -75.27 36.98
N PRO A 402 -19.16 -75.76 36.07
CA PRO A 402 -18.11 -75.12 35.26
C PRO A 402 -18.11 -75.57 33.76
N GLN A 403 -17.10 -75.09 32.99
CA GLN A 403 -16.42 -75.75 31.86
C GLN A 403 -17.24 -76.44 30.75
N ALA A 404 -17.03 -76.01 29.50
CA ALA A 404 -16.18 -76.70 28.50
C ALA A 404 -16.62 -76.41 27.05
N ARG A 405 -15.64 -75.94 26.27
CA ARG A 405 -15.24 -76.36 24.91
C ARG A 405 -16.28 -76.59 23.78
N GLN A 406 -15.80 -76.12 22.61
CA GLN A 406 -15.94 -76.65 21.25
C GLN A 406 -17.09 -76.11 20.36
N ALA A 407 -16.64 -75.29 19.40
CA ALA A 407 -16.61 -75.56 17.95
C ALA A 407 -17.88 -76.02 17.22
N ILE A 408 -18.03 -75.45 16.01
CA ILE A 408 -19.05 -75.70 14.98
C ILE A 408 -20.34 -74.93 15.33
N ARG A 409 -20.69 -73.81 14.71
CA ARG A 409 -20.70 -73.45 13.29
C ARG A 409 -20.57 -71.94 13.08
#